data_AF-A0A537I570-F1
#
_entry.id   AF-A0A537I570-F1
#
_cell.length_a   1.000
_cell.length_b   1.000
_cell.length_c   1.000
_cell.angle_alpha   90.00
_cell.angle_beta   90.00
_cell.angle_gamma   90.00
#
_symmetry.space_group_name_H-M   'P 1'
#
loop_
_entity.id
_entity.type
_entity.pdbx_description
1 polymer ?
#
loop_
_entity_poly.entity_id
_entity_poly.type
_entity_poly.pdbx_seq_one_letter_code
_entity_poly.pdbx_strand_id
1 'polypeptide(L)'
;MRKLLFISLAVFFYSCSTEAPKEDEVKEMVKIWYMQKSSADGAGIWNVSGVTVLSIKKDEKRKDIFNTISHATGTWKYPPLEIPKPDENFSDTVQMDLRWNGSKWVTANE
;
A
#
# COMPACT_ATOMS: atom_id res chain seq x y z
N MET A 1 0.94 -52.01 30.79
CA MET A 1 1.09 -50.54 30.92
C MET A 1 0.84 -49.92 29.56
N ARG A 2 -0.28 -49.22 29.37
CA ARG A 2 -0.76 -48.74 28.07
C ARG A 2 -0.28 -47.30 27.86
N LYS A 3 0.56 -47.07 26.85
CA LYS A 3 1.15 -45.75 26.53
C LYS A 3 0.06 -44.82 25.97
N LEU A 4 -0.18 -43.69 26.64
CA LEU A 4 -1.00 -42.59 26.15
C LEU A 4 -0.17 -41.77 25.15
N LEU A 5 -0.55 -41.84 23.87
CA LEU A 5 -0.03 -40.97 22.83
C LEU A 5 -0.73 -39.60 22.95
N PHE A 6 0.01 -38.60 23.44
CA PHE A 6 -0.39 -37.20 23.39
C PHE A 6 -0.29 -36.72 21.95
N ILE A 7 -1.44 -36.54 21.30
CA ILE A 7 -1.54 -35.83 20.02
C ILE A 7 -1.44 -34.34 20.35
N SER A 8 -0.27 -33.74 20.14
CA SER A 8 -0.11 -32.29 20.20
C SER A 8 -0.82 -31.68 18.99
N LEU A 9 -2.01 -31.14 19.21
CA LEU A 9 -2.73 -30.35 18.23
C LEU A 9 -1.96 -29.03 18.03
N ALA A 10 -1.14 -28.97 16.98
CA ALA A 10 -0.52 -27.73 16.55
C ALA A 10 -1.63 -26.80 16.04
N VAL A 11 -2.06 -25.86 16.88
CA VAL A 11 -2.95 -24.77 16.49
C VAL A 11 -2.16 -23.88 15.54
N PHE A 12 -2.33 -24.10 14.24
CA PHE A 12 -1.93 -23.16 13.21
C PHE A 12 -2.73 -21.87 13.43
N PHE A 13 -2.11 -20.88 14.08
CA PHE A 13 -2.61 -19.51 14.08
C PHE A 13 -2.49 -18.96 12.66
N TYR A 14 -3.51 -19.24 11.84
CA TYR A 14 -3.76 -18.47 10.63
C TYR A 14 -3.97 -17.03 11.11
N SER A 15 -2.95 -16.20 10.96
CA SER A 15 -2.99 -14.78 11.33
C SER A 15 -3.92 -14.08 10.34
N CYS A 16 -5.22 -14.29 10.54
CA CYS A 16 -6.32 -13.68 9.82
C CYS A 16 -6.47 -12.27 10.40
N SER A 17 -5.50 -11.39 10.12
CA SER A 17 -5.65 -9.99 10.49
C SER A 17 -6.74 -9.40 9.60
N THR A 18 -7.96 -9.36 10.14
CA THR A 18 -9.11 -8.65 9.58
C THR A 18 -9.14 -7.18 10.00
N GLU A 19 -8.10 -6.71 10.67
CA GLU A 19 -7.97 -5.32 11.11
C GLU A 19 -7.69 -4.42 9.90
N ALA A 20 -8.23 -3.20 9.93
CA ALA A 20 -7.98 -2.21 8.90
C ALA A 20 -6.49 -1.78 8.92
N PRO A 21 -5.90 -1.40 7.77
CA PRO A 21 -4.58 -0.82 7.75
C PRO A 21 -4.56 0.46 8.59
N LYS A 22 -3.47 0.69 9.32
CA LYS A 22 -3.24 1.95 10.04
C LYS A 22 -2.93 3.05 9.03
N GLU A 23 -3.23 4.30 9.38
CA GLU A 23 -2.96 5.43 8.48
C GLU A 23 -1.50 5.51 8.03
N ASP A 24 -0.54 5.24 8.93
CA ASP A 24 0.88 5.30 8.58
C ASP A 24 1.28 4.19 7.60
N GLU A 25 0.63 3.03 7.66
CA GLU A 25 0.80 1.95 6.67
C GLU A 25 0.24 2.37 5.31
N VAL A 26 -0.92 3.05 5.28
CA VAL A 26 -1.49 3.61 4.05
C VAL A 26 -0.58 4.68 3.45
N LYS A 27 -0.06 5.60 4.28
CA LYS A 27 0.87 6.64 3.84
C LYS A 27 2.13 6.04 3.22
N GLU A 28 2.67 4.99 3.82
CA GLU A 28 3.83 4.28 3.28
C GLU A 28 3.51 3.60 1.95
N MET A 29 2.34 2.97 1.83
CA MET A 29 1.89 2.37 0.56
C MET A 29 1.74 3.42 -0.55
N VAL A 30 1.23 4.62 -0.25
CA VAL A 30 1.15 5.73 -1.22
C VAL A 30 2.55 6.13 -1.69
N LYS A 31 3.53 6.25 -0.79
CA LYS A 31 4.92 6.56 -1.18
C LYS A 31 5.51 5.47 -2.07
N ILE A 32 5.33 4.20 -1.70
CA ILE A 32 5.77 3.05 -2.50
C ILE A 32 5.13 3.08 -3.90
N TRP A 33 3.85 3.42 -4.00
CA TRP A 33 3.16 3.55 -5.28
C TRP A 33 3.80 4.62 -6.18
N TYR A 34 4.12 5.82 -5.65
CA TYR A 34 4.83 6.85 -6.42
C TYR A 34 6.26 6.46 -6.81
N MET A 35 6.96 5.70 -5.96
CA MET A 35 8.27 5.14 -6.32
C MET A 35 8.14 4.14 -7.48
N GLN A 36 7.14 3.27 -7.44
CA GLN A 36 6.85 2.33 -8.53
C GLN A 36 6.43 3.06 -9.81
N LYS A 37 5.60 4.11 -9.71
CA LYS A 37 5.24 4.98 -10.82
C LYS A 37 6.47 5.62 -11.47
N SER A 38 7.39 6.15 -10.66
CA SER A 38 8.68 6.69 -11.16
C SER A 38 9.47 5.65 -11.94
N SER A 39 9.51 4.41 -11.43
CA SER A 39 10.19 3.31 -12.12
C SER A 39 9.49 2.87 -13.40
N ALA A 40 8.16 2.95 -13.45
CA ALA A 40 7.36 2.56 -14.61
C ALA A 40 7.36 3.60 -15.73
N ASP A 41 7.32 4.89 -15.37
CA ASP A 41 7.40 6.02 -16.31
C ASP A 41 8.78 6.07 -17.01
N GLY A 42 9.79 5.39 -16.45
CA GLY A 42 11.15 5.32 -17.01
C GLY A 42 11.90 6.64 -16.99
N ALA A 43 11.29 7.70 -16.43
CA ALA A 43 11.87 9.02 -16.31
C ALA A 43 11.12 9.89 -15.31
N GLY A 44 11.86 10.82 -14.72
CA GLY A 44 11.42 11.64 -13.60
C GLY A 44 11.31 10.86 -12.29
N ILE A 45 11.31 11.60 -11.19
CA ILE A 45 11.24 11.07 -9.83
C ILE A 45 10.09 11.75 -9.12
N TRP A 46 9.08 10.99 -8.74
CA TRP A 46 7.96 11.46 -7.93
C TRP A 46 8.38 11.52 -6.46
N ASN A 47 8.72 12.70 -5.96
CA ASN A 47 9.09 12.92 -4.57
C ASN A 47 7.88 13.38 -3.75
N VAL A 48 7.31 12.48 -2.96
CA VAL A 48 6.15 12.75 -2.11
C VAL A 48 6.59 13.48 -0.84
N SER A 49 6.02 14.66 -0.56
CA SER A 49 6.30 15.45 0.65
C SER A 49 5.16 15.41 1.67
N GLY A 50 3.93 15.12 1.26
CA GLY A 50 2.76 15.03 2.13
C GLY A 50 1.78 13.94 1.69
N VAL A 51 1.20 13.25 2.67
CA VAL A 51 0.10 12.29 2.44
C VAL A 51 -0.95 12.45 3.54
N THR A 52 -2.18 12.71 3.14
CA THR A 52 -3.36 12.77 4.01
C THR A 52 -4.28 11.63 3.66
N VAL A 53 -4.54 10.73 4.60
CA VAL A 53 -5.51 9.64 4.41
C VAL A 53 -6.91 10.22 4.55
N LEU A 54 -7.72 10.11 3.49
CA LEU A 54 -9.09 10.61 3.46
C LEU A 54 -10.10 9.53 3.83
N SER A 55 -9.83 8.27 3.46
CA SER A 55 -10.73 7.16 3.73
C SER A 55 -10.01 5.83 3.78
N ILE A 56 -10.45 4.97 4.69
CA ILE A 56 -10.11 3.54 4.75
C ILE A 56 -11.44 2.80 4.92
N LYS A 57 -11.89 2.09 3.88
CA LYS A 57 -13.15 1.36 3.89
C LYS A 57 -12.93 -0.09 3.53
N LYS A 58 -13.53 -0.99 4.30
CA LYS A 58 -13.51 -2.41 3.97
C LYS A 58 -14.32 -2.65 2.69
N ASP A 59 -13.80 -3.44 1.77
CA ASP A 59 -14.52 -3.81 0.55
C ASP A 59 -15.74 -4.68 0.90
N GLU A 60 -16.88 -4.38 0.27
CA GLU A 60 -18.15 -5.04 0.57
C GLU A 60 -18.19 -6.51 0.15
N LYS A 61 -17.43 -6.87 -0.90
CA LYS A 61 -17.41 -8.21 -1.49
C LYS A 61 -16.20 -9.01 -1.01
N ARG A 62 -15.05 -8.36 -0.83
CA ARG A 62 -13.74 -8.95 -0.53
C ARG A 62 -13.30 -8.55 0.87
N LYS A 63 -13.63 -9.38 1.87
CA LYS A 63 -13.41 -9.07 3.30
C LYS A 63 -11.94 -8.94 3.71
N ASP A 64 -11.02 -9.30 2.84
CA ASP A 64 -9.57 -9.21 2.97
C ASP A 64 -8.97 -7.96 2.32
N ILE A 65 -9.81 -7.10 1.71
CA ILE A 65 -9.41 -5.89 1.00
C ILE A 65 -9.98 -4.65 1.69
N PHE A 66 -9.15 -3.61 1.76
CA PHE A 66 -9.52 -2.28 2.18
C PHE A 66 -9.25 -1.28 1.06
N ASN A 67 -10.29 -0.56 0.66
CA ASN A 67 -10.23 0.51 -0.32
C ASN A 67 -9.81 1.78 0.40
N THR A 68 -8.67 2.33 0.01
CA THR A 68 -8.08 3.52 0.62
C THR A 68 -8.10 4.68 -0.35
N ILE A 69 -8.37 5.88 0.15
CA ILE A 69 -8.31 7.12 -0.63
C ILE A 69 -7.39 8.07 0.15
N SER A 70 -6.34 8.57 -0.52
CA SER A 70 -5.38 9.48 0.08
C SER A 70 -5.10 10.66 -0.85
N HIS A 71 -4.92 11.84 -0.28
CA HIS A 71 -4.41 13.00 -0.99
C HIS A 71 -2.88 13.04 -0.80
N ALA A 72 -2.14 13.05 -1.91
CA ALA A 72 -0.69 13.14 -1.91
C ALA A 72 -0.23 14.46 -2.55
N THR A 73 0.80 15.06 -1.97
CA THR A 73 1.46 16.25 -2.50
C THR A 73 2.96 16.01 -2.59
N GLY A 74 3.62 16.71 -3.50
CA GLY A 74 5.04 16.55 -3.70
C GLY A 74 5.58 17.29 -4.91
N THR A 75 6.73 16.83 -5.37
CA THR A 75 7.44 17.38 -6.52
C THR A 75 7.84 16.26 -7.47
N TRP A 76 7.54 16.40 -8.75
CA TRP A 76 8.02 15.55 -9.82
C TRP A 76 9.30 16.15 -10.41
N LYS A 77 10.43 15.51 -10.11
CA LYS A 77 11.76 15.97 -10.52
C LYS A 77 12.19 15.34 -11.83
N TYR A 78 12.99 16.04 -12.62
CA TYR A 78 13.57 15.52 -13.88
C TYR A 78 12.56 14.90 -14.86
N PRO A 79 11.40 15.53 -15.14
CA PRO A 79 10.41 14.96 -16.04
C PRO A 79 10.98 14.71 -17.45
N PRO A 80 10.60 13.60 -18.13
CA PRO A 80 11.11 13.26 -19.46
C PRO A 80 10.65 14.24 -20.53
N LEU A 81 11.50 15.18 -20.92
CA LEU A 81 11.51 15.83 -22.23
C LEU A 81 12.94 16.30 -22.57
N GLU A 82 13.27 16.35 -23.86
CA GLU A 82 14.48 17.04 -24.35
C GLU A 82 14.41 18.51 -23.90
N ILE A 83 15.49 19.01 -23.27
CA ILE A 83 15.62 20.31 -22.56
C ILE A 83 15.22 20.19 -21.07
N PRO A 84 16.05 20.66 -20.10
CA PRO A 84 15.72 20.58 -18.68
C PRO A 84 14.42 21.35 -18.39
N LYS A 85 13.35 20.61 -18.18
CA LYS A 85 12.08 21.14 -17.68
C LYS A 85 12.21 21.29 -16.15
N PRO A 86 11.71 22.40 -15.58
CA PRO A 86 11.76 22.62 -14.14
C PRO A 86 10.97 21.54 -13.40
N ASP A 87 11.37 21.30 -12.15
CA ASP A 87 10.63 20.46 -11.20
C ASP A 87 9.17 20.94 -11.08
N GLU A 88 8.21 20.01 -11.13
CA GLU A 88 6.79 20.32 -11.09
C GLU A 88 6.17 19.92 -9.75
N ASN A 89 5.47 20.83 -9.09
CA ASN A 89 4.69 20.46 -7.92
C ASN A 89 3.45 19.67 -8.36
N PHE A 90 3.10 18.64 -7.60
CA PHE A 90 1.88 17.87 -7.81
C PHE A 90 1.01 17.84 -6.55
N SER A 91 -0.28 17.64 -6.78
CA SER A 91 -1.31 17.45 -5.77
C SER A 91 -2.37 16.53 -6.37
N ASP A 92 -2.42 15.28 -5.93
CA ASP A 92 -3.23 14.25 -6.56
C ASP A 92 -3.95 13.36 -5.52
N THR A 93 -5.09 12.79 -5.91
CA THR A 93 -5.83 11.84 -5.09
C THR A 93 -5.55 10.42 -5.58
N VAL A 94 -4.95 9.62 -4.71
CA VAL A 94 -4.62 8.22 -4.98
C VAL A 94 -5.65 7.32 -4.31
N GLN A 95 -6.26 6.45 -5.11
CA GLN A 95 -7.10 5.36 -4.63
C GLN A 95 -6.34 4.04 -4.76
N MET A 96 -6.31 3.24 -3.68
CA MET A 96 -5.60 1.96 -3.65
C MET A 96 -6.42 0.91 -2.91
N ASP A 97 -6.53 -0.27 -3.50
CA ASP A 97 -7.04 -1.46 -2.83
C ASP A 97 -5.86 -2.13 -2.10
N LEU A 98 -5.95 -2.27 -0.78
CA LEU A 98 -4.91 -2.88 0.04
C LEU A 98 -5.37 -4.25 0.54
N ARG A 99 -4.52 -5.26 0.32
CA ARG A 99 -4.71 -6.64 0.80
C ARG A 99 -3.59 -7.01 1.76
N TRP A 100 -3.94 -7.70 2.85
CA TRP A 100 -2.94 -8.29 3.74
C TRP A 100 -2.39 -9.58 3.15
N ASN A 101 -1.07 -9.68 2.98
CA ASN A 101 -0.44 -10.90 2.43
C ASN A 101 0.07 -11.88 3.50
N GLY A 102 -0.19 -11.62 4.79
CA GLY A 102 0.37 -12.38 5.91
C GLY A 102 1.54 -11.69 6.64
N SER A 103 2.11 -10.62 6.05
CA SER A 103 3.25 -9.90 6.62
C SER A 103 3.18 -8.38 6.51
N LYS A 104 2.63 -7.88 5.39
CA LYS A 104 2.44 -6.45 5.14
C LYS A 104 1.23 -6.22 4.24
N TRP A 105 0.76 -4.99 4.24
CA TRP A 105 -0.18 -4.51 3.25
C TRP A 105 0.51 -4.44 1.89
N VAL A 106 -0.19 -4.91 0.86
CA VAL A 106 0.23 -4.81 -0.54
C VAL A 106 -0.92 -4.25 -1.36
N THR A 107 -0.62 -3.62 -2.50
CA THR A 107 -1.64 -3.30 -3.48
C THR A 107 -2.27 -4.59 -3.98
N ALA A 108 -3.60 -4.67 -3.91
CA ALA A 108 -4.34 -5.74 -4.57
C ALA A 108 -4.34 -5.42 -6.07
N ASN A 109 -3.33 -5.92 -6.78
CA ASN A 109 -3.34 -5.89 -8.24
C ASN A 109 -4.56 -6.73 -8.69
N GLU A 110 -5.37 -6.16 -9.59
CA GLU A 110 -6.42 -6.91 -10.30
C GLU A 110 -5.84 -8.11 -11.07
#